data_AF-A0A1L9PLY8-F1
#
_entry.id   AF-A0A1L9PLY8-F1
#
_cell.length_a   1.000
_cell.length_b   1.000
_cell.length_c   1.000
_cell.angle_alpha   90.00
_cell.angle_beta   90.00
_cell.angle_gamma   90.00
#
_symmetry.space_group_name_H-M   'P 1'
#
loop_
_entity.id
_entity.type
_entity.pdbx_description
1 polymer ?
#
loop_
_entity_poly.entity_id
_entity_poly.type
_entity_poly.pdbx_seq_one_letter_code
_entity_poly.pdbx_strand_id
1 'polypeptide(L)'
;MGKKRKRPAKDNPTRAKSSPQQPSSISPHHLQANGNQPPSTAETSHPVISLYYRQVVTLRQYILQRIPRSSKSRRRRITAVRGGDVAGDLKDPGTTQSQNQDLATLLDTTLVGIWKELPPTQSQARRRDFVQFSQAQSAAVSQLGTDTGPASPQSEVVDFVIASVFAQREVFHGRPEDKHLLSHGYRRASRGILCNIPNVESYYPNKNVRMLKQSPWPEVLALLGGNGDEIMLKLLLDCGLFVAVDAKKGVYCQISGLPLSSLKPIQTSPEKDSANADGNTSSVKKDPAVKRPTAQPKPDTRCSKDGGNGNRLKPNAIVFCRQRMLYARPKLGAKGKIIFGLPNPDQLVDVLSRFPSSTSLQHTMHVMKYIFPRQFGLHNVYTAWSNYRDNPLFKNYSSREDEIASKERQQQVSIKIPRRLRGNALELVRQLQNRHRRCCYSRLLRYYCSEQVCILS
;
A
#
# COMPACT_ATOMS: atom_id res chain seq x y z
N MET A 1 -25.53 64.13 9.56
CA MET A 1 -26.86 64.57 9.06
C MET A 1 -26.95 64.10 7.61
N GLY A 2 -27.53 62.97 7.20
CA GLY A 2 -28.75 62.29 7.63
C GLY A 2 -29.71 62.26 6.43
N LYS A 3 -29.77 61.15 5.67
CA LYS A 3 -31.01 60.44 5.28
C LYS A 3 -30.81 59.41 4.15
N LYS A 4 -31.14 58.16 4.49
CA LYS A 4 -31.48 57.03 3.62
C LYS A 4 -32.71 57.34 2.75
N ARG A 5 -32.75 56.81 1.51
CA ARG A 5 -33.96 56.38 0.77
C ARG A 5 -33.56 55.21 -0.16
N LYS A 6 -33.76 53.95 0.22
CA LYS A 6 -34.94 53.04 0.05
C LYS A 6 -35.24 52.69 -1.42
N ARG A 7 -34.82 51.49 -1.85
CA ARG A 7 -35.30 50.77 -3.05
C ARG A 7 -36.70 50.20 -2.77
N PRO A 8 -37.59 50.08 -3.78
CA PRO A 8 -38.78 49.25 -3.67
C PRO A 8 -38.50 47.81 -4.11
N ALA A 9 -39.02 46.87 -3.34
CA ALA A 9 -39.19 45.46 -3.71
C ALA A 9 -40.62 45.26 -4.24
N LYS A 10 -40.81 44.36 -5.21
CA LYS A 10 -42.13 43.79 -5.52
C LYS A 10 -42.01 42.37 -6.11
N ASP A 11 -42.27 41.42 -5.23
CA ASP A 11 -43.04 40.17 -5.34
C ASP A 11 -43.22 39.44 -6.68
N ASN A 12 -42.88 38.14 -6.60
CA ASN A 12 -43.29 37.05 -7.48
C ASN A 12 -44.82 36.82 -7.45
N PRO A 13 -45.35 36.06 -8.43
CA PRO A 13 -45.95 34.79 -8.03
C PRO A 13 -45.63 33.57 -8.91
N THR A 14 -45.61 32.44 -8.21
CA THR A 14 -45.68 31.02 -8.51
C THR A 14 -46.40 30.54 -9.79
N ARG A 15 -45.85 29.49 -10.42
CA ARG A 15 -46.64 28.36 -10.95
C ARG A 15 -45.82 27.05 -11.01
N ALA A 16 -46.39 26.00 -10.42
CA ALA A 16 -45.87 24.63 -10.36
C ALA A 16 -46.58 23.70 -11.35
N LYS A 17 -45.90 22.60 -11.76
CA LYS A 17 -46.37 21.20 -12.00
C LYS A 17 -45.28 20.42 -12.80
N SER A 18 -44.57 19.45 -12.18
CA SER A 18 -44.72 17.95 -12.24
C SER A 18 -44.43 17.33 -13.61
N SER A 19 -43.62 16.29 -13.89
CA SER A 19 -42.92 15.14 -13.23
C SER A 19 -41.93 14.54 -14.28
N PRO A 20 -41.22 13.38 -14.17
CA PRO A 20 -41.05 12.39 -13.09
C PRO A 20 -39.57 12.03 -12.74
N GLN A 21 -39.45 11.23 -11.68
CA GLN A 21 -38.24 10.77 -10.99
C GLN A 21 -37.34 9.80 -11.78
N GLN A 22 -36.01 9.97 -11.64
CA GLN A 22 -34.99 8.94 -11.81
C GLN A 22 -34.01 8.95 -10.63
N PRO A 23 -33.39 7.80 -10.28
CA PRO A 23 -32.79 7.55 -8.98
C PRO A 23 -31.41 8.21 -8.77
N SER A 24 -31.20 8.61 -7.53
CA SER A 24 -30.10 9.38 -6.95
C SER A 24 -28.68 8.89 -7.27
N SER A 25 -27.94 9.72 -8.01
CA SER A 25 -26.48 9.69 -8.07
C SER A 25 -25.87 10.40 -6.86
N ILE A 26 -25.06 9.67 -6.10
CA ILE A 26 -24.23 10.17 -5.00
C ILE A 26 -23.28 11.24 -5.57
N SER A 27 -23.46 12.48 -5.11
CA SER A 27 -22.65 13.62 -5.55
C SER A 27 -21.30 13.67 -4.81
N PRO A 28 -20.18 13.98 -5.49
CA PRO A 28 -18.87 14.11 -4.86
C PRO A 28 -18.78 15.45 -4.11
N HIS A 29 -18.36 15.40 -2.85
CA HIS A 29 -18.11 16.58 -2.03
C HIS A 29 -17.00 17.45 -2.64
N HIS A 30 -17.40 18.67 -3.00
CA HIS A 30 -16.57 19.73 -3.56
C HIS A 30 -15.62 20.30 -2.50
N LEU A 31 -14.32 20.33 -2.80
CA LEU A 31 -13.33 21.13 -2.10
C LEU A 31 -13.58 22.61 -2.44
N GLN A 32 -14.27 23.35 -1.58
CA GLN A 32 -14.31 24.81 -1.63
C GLN A 32 -13.34 25.36 -0.59
N ALA A 33 -12.27 25.99 -1.06
CA ALA A 33 -11.45 26.87 -0.23
C ALA A 33 -12.19 28.19 -0.09
N ASN A 34 -12.79 28.43 1.09
CA ASN A 34 -13.25 29.77 1.45
C ASN A 34 -12.13 30.51 2.18
N GLY A 35 -11.75 31.65 1.62
CA GLY A 35 -10.81 32.58 2.21
C GLY A 35 -11.33 33.22 3.50
N ASN A 36 -10.38 33.65 4.33
CA ASN A 36 -10.53 34.38 5.59
C ASN A 36 -10.88 33.56 6.84
N GLN A 37 -9.98 32.68 7.27
CA GLN A 37 -9.71 32.40 8.70
C GLN A 37 -8.22 32.05 8.92
N PRO A 38 -7.64 32.34 10.11
CA PRO A 38 -6.25 32.00 10.43
C PRO A 38 -6.03 30.47 10.38
N PRO A 39 -4.81 29.97 10.09
CA PRO A 39 -4.60 28.57 9.75
C PRO A 39 -4.70 27.68 11.00
N SER A 40 -5.92 27.24 11.33
CA SER A 40 -6.12 26.06 12.17
C SER A 40 -5.68 24.83 11.38
N THR A 41 -4.97 23.92 12.04
CA THR A 41 -4.47 22.64 11.52
C THR A 41 -5.56 21.81 10.86
N ALA A 42 -5.80 22.00 9.56
CA ALA A 42 -6.69 21.16 8.78
C ALA A 42 -6.00 19.82 8.54
N GLU A 43 -6.31 18.82 9.37
CA GLU A 43 -5.89 17.45 9.15
C GLU A 43 -6.48 16.95 7.82
N THR A 44 -5.62 16.42 6.96
CA THR A 44 -6.05 15.93 5.65
C THR A 44 -6.58 14.51 5.84
N SER A 45 -7.90 14.34 5.86
CA SER A 45 -8.51 13.01 6.01
C SER A 45 -8.45 12.24 4.69
N HIS A 46 -7.71 11.13 4.66
CA HIS A 46 -7.68 10.20 3.54
C HIS A 46 -8.38 8.89 3.95
N PRO A 47 -9.38 8.39 3.20
CA PRO A 47 -10.31 7.36 3.65
C PRO A 47 -9.65 6.04 4.06
N VAL A 48 -8.47 5.75 3.51
CA VAL A 48 -7.70 4.54 3.84
C VAL A 48 -6.53 4.85 4.77
N ILE A 49 -5.79 5.94 4.56
CA ILE A 49 -4.50 6.16 5.26
C ILE A 49 -4.79 6.58 6.71
N SER A 50 -5.84 7.37 6.93
CA SER A 50 -6.29 7.79 8.25
C SER A 50 -6.80 6.64 9.13
N LEU A 51 -7.05 5.45 8.57
CA LEU A 51 -7.35 4.26 9.37
C LEU A 51 -6.11 3.64 10.03
N TYR A 52 -4.92 3.96 9.51
CA TYR A 52 -3.65 3.37 9.98
C TYR A 52 -2.75 4.38 10.65
N TYR A 53 -2.84 5.67 10.34
CA TYR A 53 -2.00 6.69 10.97
C TYR A 53 -2.84 7.62 11.84
N ARG A 54 -2.28 8.03 12.99
CA ARG A 54 -2.98 8.91 13.93
C ARG A 54 -3.25 10.28 13.32
N GLN A 55 -2.31 10.75 12.51
CA GLN A 55 -2.41 12.02 11.82
C GLN A 55 -1.95 11.86 10.37
N VAL A 56 -2.67 12.50 9.46
CA VAL A 56 -2.34 12.57 8.03
C VAL A 56 -2.32 14.03 7.62
N VAL A 57 -1.16 14.49 7.16
CA VAL A 57 -0.90 15.87 6.77
C VAL A 57 -0.14 15.91 5.45
N THR A 58 -0.15 17.06 4.76
CA THR A 58 0.72 17.23 3.59
C THR A 58 2.19 17.35 4.01
N LEU A 59 3.11 17.09 3.09
CA LEU A 59 4.54 17.24 3.32
C LEU A 59 4.89 18.66 3.76
N ARG A 60 4.26 19.69 3.16
CA ARG A 60 4.42 21.08 3.58
C ARG A 60 4.01 21.30 5.03
N GLN A 61 2.83 20.80 5.41
CA GLN A 61 2.31 20.92 6.77
C GLN A 61 3.23 20.21 7.77
N TYR A 62 3.66 18.98 7.47
CA TYR A 62 4.60 18.22 8.30
C TYR A 62 5.90 19.00 8.55
N ILE A 63 6.53 19.50 7.48
CA ILE A 63 7.77 20.26 7.55
C ILE A 63 7.58 21.52 8.40
N LEU A 64 6.50 22.28 8.15
CA LEU A 64 6.19 23.48 8.92
C LEU A 64 5.91 23.16 10.39
N GLN A 65 5.36 22.00 10.75
CA GLN A 65 5.19 21.62 12.16
C GLN A 65 6.53 21.33 12.85
N ARG A 66 7.51 20.78 12.12
CA ARG A 66 8.82 20.38 12.67
C ARG A 66 9.86 21.51 12.73
N ILE A 67 9.65 22.60 12.00
CA ILE A 67 10.52 23.77 12.08
C ILE A 67 10.10 24.66 13.26
N PRO A 68 11.05 25.07 14.14
CA PRO A 68 10.75 25.95 15.27
C PRO A 68 10.00 27.21 14.86
N ARG A 69 9.02 27.63 15.66
CA ARG A 69 8.23 28.86 15.40
C ARG A 69 9.09 30.12 15.36
N SER A 70 10.24 30.12 16.05
CA SER A 70 11.23 31.20 16.01
C SER A 70 11.91 31.36 14.64
N SER A 71 11.98 30.30 13.82
CA SER A 71 12.61 30.32 12.49
C SER A 71 11.70 30.95 11.42
N LYS A 72 11.28 32.21 11.63
CA LYS A 72 10.30 32.91 10.79
C LYS A 72 10.69 32.97 9.31
N SER A 73 11.96 33.28 9.02
CA SER A 73 12.46 33.37 7.63
C SER A 73 12.36 32.03 6.90
N ARG A 74 12.82 30.94 7.53
CA ARG A 74 12.74 29.57 6.96
C ARG A 74 11.30 29.14 6.70
N ARG A 75 10.41 29.39 7.67
CA ARG A 75 8.97 29.11 7.52
C ARG A 75 8.36 29.90 6.36
N ARG A 76 8.67 31.20 6.24
CA ARG A 76 8.21 32.04 5.12
C ARG A 76 8.70 31.52 3.78
N ARG A 77 9.98 31.14 3.66
CA ARG A 77 10.55 30.54 2.44
C ARG A 77 9.76 29.29 2.02
N ILE A 78 9.48 28.39 2.96
CA ILE A 78 8.73 27.16 2.68
C ILE A 78 7.29 27.48 2.30
N THR A 79 6.61 28.43 2.96
CA THR A 79 5.27 28.85 2.58
C THR A 79 5.23 29.55 1.21
N ALA A 80 6.30 30.25 0.83
CA ALA A 80 6.40 31.01 -0.42
C ALA A 80 6.63 30.13 -1.66
N VAL A 81 7.04 28.86 -1.50
CA VAL A 81 7.11 27.90 -2.62
C VAL A 81 5.70 27.66 -3.12
N ARG A 82 5.28 28.34 -4.19
CA ARG A 82 3.94 28.23 -4.77
C ARG A 82 4.02 27.54 -6.12
N GLY A 83 3.01 26.72 -6.41
CA GLY A 83 2.74 26.32 -7.78
C GLY A 83 2.13 27.51 -8.50
N GLY A 84 2.68 27.91 -9.64
CA GLY A 84 2.06 28.87 -10.54
C GLY A 84 0.67 28.39 -10.94
N ASP A 85 -0.30 29.29 -10.83
CA ASP A 85 -1.63 29.12 -11.39
C ASP A 85 -1.54 29.23 -12.93
N VAL A 86 -2.26 28.37 -13.62
CA VAL A 86 -2.42 28.40 -15.09
C VAL A 86 -3.34 29.57 -15.44
N ALA A 87 -2.79 30.79 -15.49
CA ALA A 87 -3.41 31.96 -16.09
C ALA A 87 -2.35 33.05 -16.29
N GLY A 88 -1.58 32.95 -17.37
CA GLY A 88 -0.60 33.96 -17.75
C GLY A 88 0.07 33.61 -19.06
N ASP A 89 -0.36 34.31 -20.10
CA ASP A 89 0.08 34.21 -21.49
C ASP A 89 1.61 34.37 -21.65
N LEU A 90 2.17 33.63 -22.61
CA LEU A 90 3.43 33.88 -23.35
C LEU A 90 4.73 34.09 -22.55
N LYS A 91 5.48 33.01 -22.32
CA LYS A 91 6.88 32.78 -22.76
C LYS A 91 7.44 31.54 -22.07
N ASP A 92 8.23 30.79 -22.81
CA ASP A 92 8.92 29.54 -22.47
C ASP A 92 9.29 29.43 -20.96
N PRO A 93 8.75 28.46 -20.20
CA PRO A 93 9.05 28.34 -18.78
C PRO A 93 10.50 27.86 -18.63
N GLY A 94 11.40 28.75 -18.23
CA GLY A 94 12.78 28.38 -17.93
C GLY A 94 12.86 27.24 -16.90
N THR A 95 13.92 26.43 -16.97
CA THR A 95 14.16 25.23 -16.13
C THR A 95 13.88 25.46 -14.64
N THR A 96 14.19 26.64 -14.12
CA THR A 96 14.01 27.03 -12.71
C THR A 96 12.53 27.18 -12.30
N GLN A 97 11.66 27.60 -13.21
CA GLN A 97 10.23 27.75 -12.93
C GLN A 97 9.53 26.39 -12.87
N SER A 98 9.91 25.46 -13.77
CA SER A 98 9.44 24.07 -13.73
C SER A 98 9.85 23.36 -12.44
N GLN A 99 11.11 23.51 -12.01
CA GLN A 99 11.60 22.91 -10.76
C GLN A 99 10.85 23.42 -9.51
N ASN A 100 10.55 24.71 -9.46
CA ASN A 100 9.75 25.28 -8.36
C ASN A 100 8.30 24.78 -8.38
N GLN A 101 7.72 24.57 -9.56
CA GLN A 101 6.39 23.98 -9.71
C GLN A 101 6.35 22.53 -9.20
N ASP A 102 7.33 21.72 -9.60
CA ASP A 102 7.44 20.33 -9.19
C ASP A 102 7.64 20.20 -7.67
N LEU A 103 8.45 21.09 -7.10
CA LEU A 103 8.67 21.16 -5.66
C LEU A 103 7.40 21.58 -4.92
N ALA A 104 6.67 22.59 -5.39
CA ALA A 104 5.40 23.01 -4.79
C ALA A 104 4.37 21.88 -4.84
N THR A 105 4.26 21.23 -5.99
CA THR A 105 3.36 20.08 -6.20
C THR A 105 3.72 18.94 -5.25
N LEU A 106 5.01 18.60 -5.11
CA LEU A 106 5.46 17.58 -4.17
C LEU A 106 5.09 17.93 -2.73
N LEU A 107 5.32 19.19 -2.31
CA LEU A 107 5.03 19.67 -0.95
C LEU A 107 3.53 19.63 -0.61
N ASP A 108 2.65 19.97 -1.56
CA ASP A 108 1.22 20.09 -1.31
C ASP A 108 0.44 18.80 -1.54
N THR A 109 0.92 17.91 -2.41
CA THR A 109 0.20 16.67 -2.75
C THR A 109 0.74 15.45 -2.01
N THR A 110 2.00 15.43 -1.57
CA THR A 110 2.53 14.29 -0.82
C THR A 110 1.92 14.23 0.57
N LEU A 111 1.35 13.08 0.94
CA LEU A 111 0.79 12.83 2.26
C LEU A 111 1.82 12.16 3.17
N VAL A 112 1.84 12.59 4.43
CA VAL A 112 2.67 12.06 5.50
C VAL A 112 1.75 11.49 6.58
N GLY A 113 1.80 10.17 6.75
CA GLY A 113 1.13 9.46 7.83
C GLY A 113 2.03 9.38 9.05
N ILE A 114 1.60 9.97 10.17
CA ILE A 114 2.34 10.01 11.43
C ILE A 114 1.76 8.97 12.38
N TRP A 115 2.59 8.00 12.81
CA TRP A 115 2.15 6.92 13.69
C TRP A 115 2.30 7.27 15.18
N LYS A 116 3.50 7.69 15.61
CA LYS A 116 3.82 8.11 16.98
C LYS A 116 4.96 9.13 16.95
N GLU A 117 4.90 10.13 17.81
CA GLU A 117 6.07 11.00 18.03
C GLU A 117 7.11 10.25 18.87
N LEU A 118 8.34 10.19 18.38
CA LEU A 118 9.43 9.53 19.09
C LEU A 118 9.96 10.38 20.24
N PRO A 119 10.42 9.75 21.33
CA PRO A 119 11.10 10.45 22.41
C PRO A 119 12.32 11.24 21.91
N PRO A 120 12.64 12.38 22.52
CA PRO A 120 13.77 13.22 22.12
C PRO A 120 15.13 12.51 22.24
N THR A 121 15.28 11.59 23.20
CA THR A 121 16.51 10.81 23.43
C THR A 121 16.88 9.94 22.23
N GLN A 122 15.91 9.30 21.60
CA GLN A 122 16.14 8.46 20.42
C GLN A 122 16.46 9.30 19.17
N SER A 123 15.90 10.51 19.07
CA SER A 123 16.23 11.45 18.00
C SER A 123 17.68 11.92 18.09
N GLN A 124 18.18 12.19 19.31
CA GLN A 124 19.58 12.58 19.54
C GLN A 124 20.56 11.43 19.27
N ALA A 125 20.21 10.19 19.62
CA ALA A 125 21.03 9.02 19.29
C ALA A 125 21.19 8.88 17.76
N ARG A 126 20.09 8.89 17.01
CA ARG A 126 20.13 8.81 15.54
C ARG A 126 20.93 9.93 14.90
N ARG A 127 20.87 11.15 15.45
CA ARG A 127 21.67 12.27 14.96
C ARG A 127 23.16 12.03 15.14
N ARG A 128 23.59 11.49 16.28
CA ARG A 128 25.00 11.12 16.52
C ARG A 128 25.45 10.02 15.58
N ASP A 129 24.64 8.98 15.42
CA ASP A 129 24.92 7.87 14.50
C ASP A 129 25.03 8.35 13.04
N PHE A 130 24.17 9.30 12.63
CA PHE A 130 24.23 9.89 11.30
C PHE A 130 25.51 10.69 11.06
N VAL A 131 25.95 11.48 12.04
CA VAL A 131 27.22 12.22 11.95
C VAL A 131 28.40 11.25 11.83
N GLN A 132 28.44 10.20 12.63
CA GLN A 132 29.48 9.18 12.55
C GLN A 132 29.48 8.47 11.18
N PHE A 133 28.29 8.18 10.64
CA PHE A 133 28.12 7.58 9.32
C PHE A 133 28.64 8.49 8.20
N SER A 134 28.26 9.77 8.19
CA SER A 134 28.69 10.73 7.17
C SER A 134 30.21 10.97 7.20
N GLN A 135 30.79 11.04 8.41
CA GLN A 135 32.25 11.10 8.58
C GLN A 135 32.97 9.86 8.03
N ALA A 136 32.44 8.66 8.30
CA ALA A 136 33.02 7.42 7.81
C ALA A 136 32.93 7.30 6.27
N GLN A 137 31.80 7.71 5.67
CA GLN A 137 31.67 7.77 4.21
C GLN A 137 32.66 8.76 3.58
N SER A 138 32.77 9.95 4.16
CA SER A 138 33.71 10.97 3.69
C SER A 138 35.15 10.46 3.72
N ALA A 139 35.56 9.84 4.83
CA ALA A 139 36.89 9.25 4.97
C ALA A 139 37.14 8.13 3.95
N ALA A 140 36.15 7.27 3.69
CA ALA A 140 36.26 6.20 2.70
C ALA A 140 36.41 6.74 1.26
N VAL A 141 35.64 7.77 0.89
CA VAL A 141 35.76 8.42 -0.44
C VAL A 141 37.13 9.06 -0.62
N SER A 142 37.65 9.74 0.41
CA SER A 142 39.00 10.31 0.38
C SER A 142 40.10 9.25 0.23
N GLN A 143 39.89 8.04 0.76
CA GLN A 143 40.84 6.93 0.64
C GLN A 143 40.77 6.22 -0.71
N LEU A 144 39.59 6.13 -1.33
CA LEU A 144 39.37 5.36 -2.56
C LEU A 144 39.62 6.16 -3.85
N GLY A 145 39.80 7.48 -3.76
CA GLY A 145 40.21 8.33 -4.89
C GLY A 145 39.26 8.31 -6.09
N THR A 146 37.97 8.00 -5.88
CA THR A 146 36.98 7.91 -6.95
C THR A 146 36.59 9.30 -7.47
N ASP A 147 36.60 9.50 -8.78
CA ASP A 147 36.19 10.75 -9.49
C ASP A 147 34.68 11.08 -9.36
N THR A 148 33.93 10.25 -8.62
CA THR A 148 32.57 10.62 -8.22
C THR A 148 32.69 11.62 -7.08
N GLY A 149 32.41 12.89 -7.36
CA GLY A 149 32.35 13.96 -6.35
C GLY A 149 31.47 13.61 -5.13
N PRO A 150 31.47 14.45 -4.08
CA PRO A 150 30.79 14.15 -2.82
C PRO A 150 29.31 13.79 -3.06
N ALA A 151 28.83 12.77 -2.35
CA ALA A 151 27.45 12.36 -2.45
C ALA A 151 26.53 13.53 -2.09
N SER A 152 25.36 13.63 -2.75
CA SER A 152 24.39 14.65 -2.36
C SER A 152 23.98 14.44 -0.89
N PRO A 153 23.76 15.50 -0.09
CA PRO A 153 23.36 15.35 1.31
C PRO A 153 22.10 14.49 1.48
N GLN A 154 21.18 14.57 0.51
CA GLN A 154 19.97 13.74 0.48
C GLN A 154 20.30 12.26 0.22
N SER A 155 21.28 11.97 -0.62
CA SER A 155 21.75 10.60 -0.85
C SER A 155 22.32 9.97 0.43
N GLU A 156 23.13 10.72 1.18
CA GLU A 156 23.68 10.26 2.47
C GLU A 156 22.58 9.96 3.48
N VAL A 157 21.57 10.84 3.60
CA VAL A 157 20.42 10.62 4.47
C VAL A 157 19.69 9.34 4.10
N VAL A 158 19.41 9.12 2.80
CA VAL A 158 18.71 7.90 2.34
C VAL A 158 19.55 6.64 2.59
N ASP A 159 20.86 6.70 2.37
CA ASP A 159 21.78 5.59 2.61
C ASP A 159 21.88 5.24 4.10
N PHE A 160 21.94 6.26 4.96
CA PHE A 160 21.90 6.07 6.40
C PHE A 160 20.57 5.49 6.89
N VAL A 161 19.44 5.90 6.31
CA VAL A 161 18.12 5.32 6.64
C VAL A 161 18.10 3.82 6.36
N ILE A 162 18.63 3.41 5.20
CA ILE A 162 18.75 1.99 4.84
C ILE A 162 19.68 1.28 5.84
N ALA A 163 20.87 1.82 6.11
CA ALA A 163 21.81 1.25 7.10
C ALA A 163 21.16 1.07 8.47
N SER A 164 20.42 2.09 8.94
CA SER A 164 19.70 2.10 10.21
C SER A 164 18.64 1.01 10.29
N VAL A 165 17.87 0.83 9.22
CA VAL A 165 16.88 -0.25 9.12
C VAL A 165 17.58 -1.59 9.25
N PHE A 166 18.71 -1.81 8.55
CA PHE A 166 19.50 -3.04 8.62
C PHE A 166 20.23 -3.25 9.96
N ALA A 167 20.49 -2.20 10.74
CA ALA A 167 21.08 -2.32 12.07
C ALA A 167 20.06 -2.87 13.10
N GLN A 168 18.76 -2.57 12.93
CA GLN A 168 17.71 -3.02 13.84
C GLN A 168 17.42 -4.52 13.64
N ARG A 169 17.89 -5.35 14.59
CA ARG A 169 17.76 -6.81 14.52
C ARG A 169 16.31 -7.29 14.42
N GLU A 170 15.37 -6.64 15.11
CA GLU A 170 13.97 -7.07 15.14
C GLU A 170 13.23 -6.94 13.79
N VAL A 171 13.61 -5.98 12.94
CA VAL A 171 12.93 -5.69 11.67
C VAL A 171 13.22 -6.75 10.59
N PHE A 172 14.29 -7.53 10.74
CA PHE A 172 14.75 -8.49 9.71
C PHE A 172 14.35 -9.94 9.94
N HIS A 173 13.83 -10.29 11.13
CA HIS A 173 13.37 -11.65 11.43
C HIS A 173 11.88 -11.88 11.03
N GLY A 174 11.18 -10.84 10.54
CA GLY A 174 9.79 -10.91 10.09
C GLY A 174 9.59 -11.38 8.64
N ARG A 175 8.34 -11.48 8.20
CA ARG A 175 8.02 -11.81 6.79
C ARG A 175 8.51 -10.70 5.86
N PRO A 176 8.76 -10.96 4.57
CA PRO A 176 9.16 -9.92 3.61
C PRO A 176 8.21 -8.72 3.57
N GLU A 177 6.92 -8.96 3.84
CA GLU A 177 5.87 -7.95 3.91
C GLU A 177 6.04 -6.99 5.09
N ASP A 178 6.72 -7.39 6.17
CA ASP A 178 6.89 -6.59 7.38
C ASP A 178 8.13 -5.67 7.32
N LYS A 179 8.81 -5.62 6.18
CA LYS A 179 10.06 -4.88 6.00
C LYS A 179 9.78 -3.46 5.53
N HIS A 180 10.61 -2.52 5.98
CA HIS A 180 10.57 -1.14 5.53
C HIS A 180 10.76 -1.04 4.00
N LEU A 181 9.97 -0.21 3.32
CA LEU A 181 9.97 -0.13 1.84
C LEU A 181 11.34 0.20 1.24
N LEU A 182 12.15 1.01 1.93
CA LEU A 182 13.50 1.35 1.47
C LEU A 182 14.52 0.21 1.60
N SER A 183 14.20 -0.84 2.37
CA SER A 183 15.06 -2.03 2.46
C SER A 183 14.84 -3.03 1.32
N HIS A 184 13.76 -2.89 0.54
CA HIS A 184 13.49 -3.78 -0.59
C HIS A 184 14.61 -3.70 -1.63
N GLY A 185 15.04 -4.85 -2.15
CA GLY A 185 16.16 -4.93 -3.08
C GLY A 185 17.54 -4.94 -2.42
N TYR A 186 17.62 -4.79 -1.09
CA TYR A 186 18.86 -4.88 -0.33
C TYR A 186 18.89 -6.14 0.54
N ARG A 187 20.10 -6.62 0.87
CA ARG A 187 20.34 -7.70 1.82
C ARG A 187 21.54 -7.38 2.71
N ARG A 188 21.66 -8.04 3.86
CA ARG A 188 22.89 -8.00 4.65
C ARG A 188 24.01 -8.61 3.82
N ALA A 189 25.14 -7.92 3.73
CA ALA A 189 26.27 -8.37 2.93
C ALA A 189 26.80 -9.70 3.50
N SER A 190 26.85 -10.74 2.64
CA SER A 190 27.42 -12.05 3.01
C SER A 190 28.89 -12.17 2.60
N ARG A 191 29.29 -11.51 1.50
CA ARG A 191 30.64 -11.30 0.96
C ARG A 191 30.50 -10.46 -0.33
N GLY A 192 31.14 -9.29 -0.37
CA GLY A 192 31.42 -8.38 -1.50
C GLY A 192 30.46 -8.32 -2.70
N ILE A 193 29.54 -7.33 -2.70
CA ILE A 193 29.53 -6.18 -3.62
C ILE A 193 29.09 -4.98 -2.76
N LEU A 194 29.98 -4.01 -2.54
CA LEU A 194 29.69 -2.86 -1.68
C LEU A 194 28.85 -1.86 -2.48
N CYS A 195 27.59 -1.67 -2.11
CA CYS A 195 26.96 -0.37 -2.35
C CYS A 195 27.54 0.64 -1.34
N ASN A 196 27.24 1.93 -1.49
CA ASN A 196 27.73 2.99 -0.59
C ASN A 196 27.22 2.85 0.88
N ILE A 197 26.56 1.75 1.22
CA ILE A 197 25.91 1.50 2.50
C ILE A 197 26.69 0.40 3.25
N PRO A 198 27.27 0.69 4.42
CA PRO A 198 28.00 -0.28 5.21
C PRO A 198 27.18 -1.52 5.56
N ASN A 199 27.79 -2.70 5.45
CA ASN A 199 27.19 -4.00 5.80
C ASN A 199 25.92 -4.38 5.01
N VAL A 200 25.64 -3.68 3.92
CA VAL A 200 24.47 -3.89 3.06
C VAL A 200 24.94 -4.10 1.62
N GLU A 201 24.28 -4.99 0.92
CA GLU A 201 24.50 -5.28 -0.50
C GLU A 201 23.20 -5.00 -1.28
N SER A 202 23.35 -4.35 -2.43
CA SER A 202 22.24 -4.09 -3.36
C SER A 202 22.07 -5.27 -4.31
N TYR A 203 20.96 -6.00 -4.20
CA TYR A 203 20.63 -7.14 -5.05
C TYR A 203 19.68 -6.77 -6.21
N TYR A 204 18.73 -5.85 -5.97
CA TYR A 204 17.84 -5.30 -6.99
C TYR A 204 17.67 -3.79 -6.85
N PRO A 205 17.45 -3.05 -7.95
CA PRO A 205 17.24 -1.61 -7.88
C PRO A 205 15.94 -1.29 -7.12
N ASN A 206 16.03 -0.39 -6.15
CA ASN A 206 14.86 0.14 -5.45
C ASN A 206 14.44 1.48 -6.06
N LYS A 207 13.26 1.51 -6.69
CA LYS A 207 12.71 2.71 -7.34
C LYS A 207 12.45 3.85 -6.35
N ASN A 208 12.01 3.52 -5.13
CA ASN A 208 11.74 4.51 -4.09
C ASN A 208 13.04 5.17 -3.61
N VAL A 209 14.10 4.38 -3.43
CA VAL A 209 15.43 4.90 -3.09
C VAL A 209 15.95 5.82 -4.19
N ARG A 210 15.88 5.40 -5.46
CA ARG A 210 16.29 6.25 -6.59
C ARG A 210 15.51 7.56 -6.62
N MET A 211 14.19 7.49 -6.44
CA MET A 211 13.33 8.68 -6.44
C MET A 211 13.69 9.63 -5.30
N LEU A 212 13.91 9.13 -4.08
CA LEU A 212 14.27 9.94 -2.91
C LEU A 212 15.65 10.60 -3.02
N LYS A 213 16.54 10.07 -3.86
CA LYS A 213 17.88 10.63 -4.14
C LYS A 213 17.89 11.64 -5.29
N GLN A 214 16.81 11.75 -6.06
CA GLN A 214 16.68 12.61 -7.23
C GLN A 214 15.76 13.80 -6.94
N SER A 215 15.85 14.84 -7.77
CA SER A 215 14.96 16.01 -7.71
C SER A 215 13.49 15.58 -7.74
N PRO A 216 12.59 16.18 -6.92
CA PRO A 216 12.79 17.38 -6.11
C PRO A 216 13.16 17.13 -4.62
N TRP A 217 13.59 15.91 -4.24
CA TRP A 217 13.87 15.57 -2.83
C TRP A 217 15.12 16.25 -2.23
N PRO A 218 16.26 16.38 -2.95
CA PRO A 218 17.38 17.20 -2.49
C PRO A 218 16.99 18.66 -2.22
N GLU A 219 16.08 19.22 -3.02
CA GLU A 219 15.55 20.57 -2.87
C GLU A 219 14.66 20.68 -1.64
N VAL A 220 13.85 19.65 -1.35
CA VAL A 220 13.13 19.56 -0.07
C VAL A 220 14.11 19.60 1.10
N LEU A 221 15.19 18.80 1.08
CA LEU A 221 16.19 18.83 2.14
C LEU A 221 16.88 20.20 2.27
N ALA A 222 17.22 20.84 1.14
CA ALA A 222 17.82 22.16 1.11
C ALA A 222 16.89 23.24 1.72
N LEU A 223 15.58 23.14 1.52
CA LEU A 223 14.59 24.03 2.16
C LEU A 223 14.59 23.90 3.70
N LEU A 224 14.92 22.72 4.22
CA LEU A 224 14.93 22.49 5.66
C LEU A 224 16.11 23.19 6.34
N GLY A 225 17.27 23.36 5.70
CA GLY A 225 18.41 24.05 6.31
C GLY A 225 19.09 23.25 7.44
N GLY A 226 19.69 23.93 8.43
CA GLY A 226 20.68 23.34 9.35
C GLY A 226 20.23 22.21 10.28
N ASN A 227 18.93 21.93 10.40
CA ASN A 227 18.40 20.73 11.11
C ASN A 227 17.55 19.85 10.17
N GLY A 228 17.81 19.96 8.86
CA GLY A 228 17.03 19.29 7.83
C GLY A 228 17.26 17.80 7.74
N ASP A 229 18.48 17.35 8.00
CA ASP A 229 18.84 15.94 8.16
C ASP A 229 17.96 15.27 9.24
N GLU A 230 17.84 15.86 10.43
CA GLU A 230 17.03 15.31 11.52
C GLU A 230 15.54 15.19 11.12
N ILE A 231 15.00 16.23 10.48
CA ILE A 231 13.61 16.24 10.03
C ILE A 231 13.40 15.18 8.94
N MET A 232 14.32 15.07 7.98
CA MET A 232 14.25 14.10 6.89
C MET A 232 14.41 12.65 7.40
N LEU A 233 15.28 12.42 8.39
CA LEU A 233 15.43 11.12 9.04
C LEU A 233 14.13 10.69 9.72
N LYS A 234 13.47 11.58 10.46
CA LYS A 234 12.17 11.30 11.08
C LYS A 234 11.08 11.03 10.04
N LEU A 235 11.08 11.79 8.95
CA LEU A 235 10.15 11.60 7.84
C LEU A 235 10.30 10.20 7.22
N LEU A 236 11.54 9.77 6.97
CA LEU A 236 11.80 8.53 6.24
C LEU A 236 11.73 7.27 7.11
N LEU A 237 12.11 7.34 8.39
CA LEU A 237 12.13 6.18 9.31
C LEU A 237 10.80 5.96 10.02
N ASP A 238 10.09 7.03 10.39
CA ASP A 238 9.03 6.95 11.40
C ASP A 238 7.64 7.26 10.84
N CYS A 239 7.58 7.77 9.62
CA CYS A 239 6.34 8.14 8.95
C CYS A 239 6.06 7.23 7.75
N GLY A 240 4.79 7.09 7.39
CA GLY A 240 4.39 6.61 6.08
C GLY A 240 4.42 7.77 5.10
N LEU A 241 5.16 7.63 3.99
CA LEU A 241 5.30 8.68 2.99
C LEU A 241 4.59 8.27 1.70
N PHE A 242 3.61 9.06 1.26
CA PHE A 242 2.71 8.73 0.16
C PHE A 242 2.72 9.81 -0.91
N VAL A 243 3.32 9.53 -2.05
CA VAL A 243 3.36 10.46 -3.19
C VAL A 243 2.11 10.28 -4.05
N ALA A 244 1.50 11.40 -4.45
CA ALA A 244 0.34 11.38 -5.32
C ALA A 244 0.71 10.88 -6.72
N VAL A 245 -0.05 9.91 -7.23
CA VAL A 245 -0.06 9.57 -8.66
C VAL A 245 -1.15 10.39 -9.36
N ASP A 246 -2.31 10.51 -8.72
CA ASP A 246 -3.41 11.37 -9.14
C ASP A 246 -4.09 11.92 -7.87
N ALA A 247 -3.66 13.11 -7.44
CA ALA A 247 -4.17 13.75 -6.23
C ALA A 247 -5.68 14.03 -6.31
N LYS A 248 -6.19 14.36 -7.50
CA LYS A 248 -7.62 14.65 -7.73
C LYS A 248 -8.49 13.42 -7.51
N LYS A 249 -7.98 12.23 -7.89
CA LYS A 249 -8.63 10.95 -7.66
C LYS A 249 -8.29 10.30 -6.32
N GLY A 250 -7.45 10.94 -5.51
CA GLY A 250 -6.99 10.37 -4.23
C GLY A 250 -6.14 9.10 -4.42
N VAL A 251 -5.38 9.01 -5.51
CA VAL A 251 -4.53 7.84 -5.81
C VAL A 251 -3.09 8.13 -5.40
N TYR A 252 -2.58 7.32 -4.46
CA TYR A 252 -1.27 7.52 -3.86
C TYR A 252 -0.43 6.24 -3.89
N CYS A 253 0.90 6.44 -3.96
CA CYS A 253 1.91 5.40 -3.84
C CYS A 253 2.74 5.60 -2.58
N GLN A 254 2.83 4.58 -1.73
CA GLN A 254 3.71 4.63 -0.57
C GLN A 254 5.17 4.41 -1.00
N ILE A 255 6.06 5.29 -0.56
CA ILE A 255 7.47 5.30 -0.97
C ILE A 255 8.43 5.08 0.20
N SER A 256 8.02 5.39 1.44
CA SER A 256 8.78 5.15 2.67
C SER A 256 7.86 4.70 3.81
N GLY A 257 8.47 4.15 4.87
CA GLY A 257 7.79 3.58 6.02
C GLY A 257 7.55 2.06 5.90
N LEU A 258 6.88 1.51 6.91
CA LEU A 258 6.37 0.14 6.87
C LEU A 258 5.20 0.04 5.88
N PRO A 259 5.11 -1.03 5.07
CA PRO A 259 4.00 -1.21 4.15
C PRO A 259 2.65 -1.18 4.87
N LEU A 260 1.68 -0.46 4.29
CA LEU A 260 0.35 -0.32 4.88
C LEU A 260 -0.32 -1.68 5.19
N SER A 261 -0.04 -2.72 4.38
CA SER A 261 -0.51 -4.10 4.58
C SER A 261 -0.09 -4.72 5.91
N SER A 262 1.02 -4.24 6.45
CA SER A 262 1.71 -4.77 7.63
C SER A 262 1.32 -4.01 8.89
N LEU A 263 0.69 -2.84 8.72
CA LEU A 263 0.14 -2.04 9.80
C LEU A 263 -1.23 -2.60 10.24
N LYS A 264 -1.51 -2.47 11.53
CA LYS A 264 -2.84 -2.73 12.08
C LYS A 264 -3.65 -1.44 12.05
N PRO A 265 -4.94 -1.48 11.63
CA PRO A 265 -5.81 -0.31 11.76
C PRO A 265 -5.85 0.17 13.21
N ILE A 266 -5.85 1.49 13.39
CA ILE A 266 -6.05 2.12 14.68
C ILE A 266 -7.50 1.86 15.06
N GLN A 267 -7.73 1.18 16.19
CA GLN A 267 -9.07 1.03 16.73
C GLN A 267 -9.51 2.40 17.25
N THR A 268 -10.32 3.13 16.48
CA THR A 268 -11.05 4.28 16.99
C THR A 268 -12.24 3.78 17.79
N SER A 269 -12.02 3.24 18.99
CA SER A 269 -13.10 3.21 19.98
C SER A 269 -13.31 4.65 20.43
N PRO A 270 -14.56 5.18 20.45
CA PRO A 270 -14.81 6.41 21.19
C PRO A 270 -14.46 6.14 22.65
N GLU A 271 -13.39 6.77 23.13
CA GLU A 271 -12.98 6.73 24.53
C GLU A 271 -14.15 7.23 25.37
N LYS A 272 -14.77 6.33 26.14
CA LYS A 272 -15.53 6.73 27.31
C LYS A 272 -14.53 6.99 28.42
N ASP A 273 -14.46 8.25 28.82
CA ASP A 273 -13.85 8.69 30.06
C ASP A 273 -14.23 7.76 31.21
N SER A 274 -13.23 7.27 31.93
CA SER A 274 -13.38 6.89 33.33
C SER A 274 -12.06 7.16 34.01
N ALA A 275 -11.96 8.40 34.51
CA ALA A 275 -11.19 8.68 35.69
C ALA A 275 -11.57 7.68 36.79
N ASN A 276 -10.56 7.10 37.44
CA ASN A 276 -10.54 6.96 38.89
C ASN A 276 -9.07 6.75 39.28
N ALA A 277 -8.46 7.86 39.67
CA ALA A 277 -7.37 7.86 40.61
C ALA A 277 -7.96 7.54 41.98
N ASP A 278 -7.38 6.57 42.68
CA ASP A 278 -7.11 6.70 44.11
C ASP A 278 -6.02 5.69 44.46
N GLY A 279 -4.92 6.21 44.98
CA GLY A 279 -3.79 5.43 45.45
C GLY A 279 -3.94 5.05 46.92
N ASN A 280 -3.32 3.93 47.32
CA ASN A 280 -2.56 3.92 48.56
C ASN A 280 -1.54 2.78 48.63
N THR A 281 -0.28 3.18 48.75
CA THR A 281 0.78 2.73 49.67
C THR A 281 1.22 1.25 49.76
N SER A 282 2.54 1.14 49.63
CA SER A 282 3.49 0.04 49.87
C SER A 282 3.30 -0.80 51.16
N SER A 283 3.59 -2.10 51.08
CA SER A 283 4.80 -2.74 51.66
C SER A 283 4.61 -4.22 52.07
N VAL A 284 5.48 -5.09 51.52
CA VAL A 284 6.34 -6.07 52.23
C VAL A 284 5.73 -7.37 52.86
N LYS A 285 6.38 -8.50 52.48
CA LYS A 285 6.69 -9.78 53.19
C LYS A 285 5.90 -11.08 52.86
N LYS A 286 6.68 -12.00 52.24
CA LYS A 286 6.99 -13.42 52.59
C LYS A 286 5.88 -14.47 52.72
N ASP A 287 6.09 -15.58 51.99
CA ASP A 287 5.52 -16.92 52.22
C ASP A 287 5.77 -17.44 53.66
N PRO A 288 5.01 -18.44 54.12
CA PRO A 288 5.42 -19.82 53.86
C PRO A 288 4.27 -20.79 53.51
N ALA A 289 4.72 -21.98 53.11
CA ALA A 289 3.99 -23.02 52.40
C ALA A 289 3.07 -23.93 53.24
N VAL A 290 2.46 -24.87 52.50
CA VAL A 290 1.97 -26.22 52.84
C VAL A 290 0.46 -26.34 53.14
N LYS A 291 -0.29 -26.93 52.20
CA LYS A 291 -0.80 -28.33 52.25
C LYS A 291 -1.69 -28.63 51.03
N ARG A 292 -1.26 -29.64 50.25
CA ARG A 292 -2.08 -30.41 49.31
C ARG A 292 -3.09 -31.24 50.12
N PRO A 293 -4.29 -31.50 49.57
CA PRO A 293 -4.59 -32.89 49.23
C PRO A 293 -5.12 -33.09 47.82
N THR A 294 -4.78 -34.27 47.34
CA THR A 294 -5.12 -34.97 46.11
C THR A 294 -6.62 -35.17 45.90
N ALA A 295 -7.11 -34.83 44.71
CA ALA A 295 -8.25 -35.50 44.07
C ALA A 295 -8.12 -35.37 42.54
N GLN A 296 -7.93 -36.49 41.85
CA GLN A 296 -8.17 -36.59 40.42
C GLN A 296 -9.69 -36.66 40.17
N PRO A 297 -10.15 -36.23 38.99
CA PRO A 297 -11.02 -37.11 38.22
C PRO A 297 -10.61 -37.26 36.75
N LYS A 298 -10.95 -38.46 36.26
CA LYS A 298 -10.78 -39.02 34.92
C LYS A 298 -11.53 -38.25 33.80
N PRO A 299 -11.23 -38.55 32.53
CA PRO A 299 -11.58 -37.71 31.39
C PRO A 299 -12.96 -38.04 30.84
N ASP A 300 -13.87 -37.06 30.86
CA ASP A 300 -15.12 -37.17 30.13
C ASP A 300 -14.91 -36.78 28.66
N THR A 301 -15.00 -37.83 27.85
CA THR A 301 -15.08 -37.80 26.40
C THR A 301 -16.32 -37.01 25.99
N ARG A 302 -16.14 -35.80 25.48
CA ARG A 302 -17.13 -35.14 24.62
C ARG A 302 -16.46 -34.69 23.33
N CYS A 303 -16.81 -35.43 22.28
CA CYS A 303 -16.59 -35.20 20.85
C CYS A 303 -16.12 -33.79 20.49
N SER A 304 -14.83 -33.70 20.14
CA SER A 304 -14.23 -32.61 19.38
C SER A 304 -14.90 -32.50 18.01
N LYS A 305 -15.92 -31.64 17.92
CA LYS A 305 -16.28 -30.95 16.67
C LYS A 305 -15.71 -29.55 16.74
N ASP A 306 -14.39 -29.44 16.60
CA ASP A 306 -13.79 -28.16 16.23
C ASP A 306 -12.83 -28.39 15.07
N GLY A 307 -13.38 -28.21 13.87
CA GLY A 307 -12.65 -28.34 12.63
C GLY A 307 -11.67 -27.19 12.47
N GLY A 308 -10.42 -27.43 12.85
CA GLY A 308 -9.22 -26.79 12.33
C GLY A 308 -9.33 -25.30 12.01
N ASN A 309 -9.12 -24.47 13.03
CA ASN A 309 -8.72 -23.08 12.84
C ASN A 309 -7.26 -23.03 12.31
N GLY A 310 -7.04 -23.57 11.11
CA GLY A 310 -5.79 -23.41 10.38
C GLY A 310 -5.69 -21.95 9.94
N ASN A 311 -4.64 -21.27 10.42
CA ASN A 311 -4.28 -19.88 10.12
C ASN A 311 -4.81 -19.43 8.75
N ARG A 312 -5.75 -18.49 8.70
CA ARG A 312 -6.24 -17.93 7.44
C ARG A 312 -5.49 -16.65 7.12
N LEU A 313 -5.08 -16.49 5.87
CA LEU A 313 -4.48 -15.25 5.40
C LEU A 313 -5.56 -14.16 5.34
N LYS A 314 -5.21 -12.95 5.80
CA LYS A 314 -6.07 -11.77 5.68
C LYS A 314 -6.13 -11.32 4.20
N PRO A 315 -7.21 -10.65 3.75
CA PRO A 315 -7.29 -10.13 2.39
C PRO A 315 -6.09 -9.28 1.96
N ASN A 316 -5.56 -8.47 2.87
CA ASN A 316 -4.40 -7.60 2.61
C ASN A 316 -3.07 -8.35 2.46
N ALA A 317 -3.01 -9.62 2.85
CA ALA A 317 -1.82 -10.47 2.69
C ALA A 317 -1.79 -11.20 1.34
N ILE A 318 -2.79 -11.00 0.48
CA ILE A 318 -2.84 -11.64 -0.83
C ILE A 318 -1.95 -10.86 -1.80
N VAL A 319 -0.91 -11.55 -2.29
CA VAL A 319 0.00 -10.99 -3.28
C VAL A 319 -0.37 -11.50 -4.68
N PHE A 320 -0.58 -10.58 -5.61
CA PHE A 320 -0.69 -10.91 -7.02
C PHE A 320 0.71 -11.15 -7.60
N CYS A 321 0.91 -12.33 -8.20
CA CYS A 321 2.16 -12.65 -8.89
C CYS A 321 2.28 -11.84 -10.19
N ARG A 322 2.71 -10.57 -10.07
CA ARG A 322 2.85 -9.64 -11.19
C ARG A 322 3.74 -10.17 -12.30
N GLN A 323 4.74 -10.98 -11.96
CA GLN A 323 5.61 -11.62 -12.96
C GLN A 323 4.82 -12.54 -13.89
N ARG A 324 3.87 -13.32 -13.37
CA ARG A 324 3.00 -14.17 -14.20
C ARG A 324 1.93 -13.36 -14.93
N MET A 325 1.54 -12.20 -14.43
CA MET A 325 0.50 -11.36 -15.06
C MET A 325 1.06 -10.47 -16.18
N LEU A 326 2.23 -9.87 -15.98
CA LEU A 326 2.80 -8.83 -16.84
C LEU A 326 3.97 -9.31 -17.70
N TYR A 327 4.69 -10.35 -17.25
CA TYR A 327 5.89 -10.88 -17.92
C TYR A 327 5.73 -12.35 -18.32
N ALA A 328 4.49 -12.86 -18.36
CA ALA A 328 4.24 -14.18 -18.91
C ALA A 328 4.55 -14.16 -20.41
N ARG A 329 5.25 -15.20 -20.86
CA ARG A 329 5.47 -15.42 -22.28
C ARG A 329 4.13 -15.74 -22.97
N PRO A 330 3.90 -15.23 -24.19
CA PRO A 330 2.72 -15.60 -24.95
C PRO A 330 2.70 -17.11 -25.20
N LYS A 331 1.51 -17.70 -25.18
CA LYS A 331 1.35 -19.10 -25.57
C LYS A 331 1.37 -19.21 -27.09
N LEU A 332 2.15 -20.16 -27.60
CA LEU A 332 2.27 -20.43 -29.02
C LEU A 332 1.51 -21.72 -29.36
N GLY A 333 0.69 -21.68 -30.39
CA GLY A 333 0.02 -22.87 -30.91
C GLY A 333 0.99 -23.79 -31.64
N ALA A 334 0.49 -24.96 -32.07
CA ALA A 334 1.28 -25.96 -32.82
C ALA A 334 1.96 -25.39 -34.08
N LYS A 335 1.42 -24.31 -34.65
CA LYS A 335 1.96 -23.61 -35.84
C LYS A 335 2.84 -22.40 -35.49
N GLY A 336 3.28 -22.25 -34.24
CA GLY A 336 4.11 -21.14 -33.77
C GLY A 336 3.39 -19.78 -33.66
N LYS A 337 2.08 -19.71 -33.96
CA LYS A 337 1.28 -18.48 -33.85
C LYS A 337 0.86 -18.21 -32.41
N ILE A 338 0.83 -16.94 -32.02
CA ILE A 338 0.35 -16.51 -30.70
C ILE A 338 -1.13 -16.88 -30.55
N ILE A 339 -1.45 -17.55 -29.45
CA ILE A 339 -2.84 -17.83 -29.04
C ILE A 339 -3.30 -16.66 -28.16
N PHE A 340 -4.33 -15.96 -28.62
CA PHE A 340 -4.96 -14.88 -27.87
C PHE A 340 -6.04 -15.40 -26.93
N GLY A 341 -6.12 -14.82 -25.73
CA GLY A 341 -7.13 -15.16 -24.73
C GLY A 341 -6.76 -16.36 -23.85
N LEU A 342 -7.77 -17.00 -23.26
CA LEU A 342 -7.59 -18.27 -22.56
C LEU A 342 -7.54 -19.39 -23.62
N PRO A 343 -6.47 -20.20 -23.66
CA PRO A 343 -6.17 -21.08 -24.78
C PRO A 343 -7.22 -22.19 -24.97
N ASN A 344 -7.58 -22.41 -26.24
CA ASN A 344 -8.49 -23.45 -26.74
C ASN A 344 -8.06 -24.89 -26.38
N PRO A 345 -9.00 -25.87 -26.44
CA PRO A 345 -8.86 -27.21 -25.84
C PRO A 345 -7.61 -28.01 -26.21
N ASP A 346 -7.00 -27.78 -27.37
CA ASP A 346 -5.82 -28.53 -27.83
C ASP A 346 -4.56 -28.29 -26.96
N GLN A 347 -4.56 -27.27 -26.10
CA GLN A 347 -3.52 -27.04 -25.10
C GLN A 347 -4.16 -26.79 -23.72
N LEU A 348 -4.64 -27.90 -23.14
CA LEU A 348 -5.25 -28.12 -21.81
C LEU A 348 -4.62 -27.33 -20.65
N VAL A 349 -4.97 -26.05 -20.51
CA VAL A 349 -4.59 -25.31 -19.29
C VAL A 349 -5.79 -24.62 -18.67
N ASP A 350 -6.66 -23.97 -19.44
CA ASP A 350 -7.80 -23.26 -18.85
C ASP A 350 -9.03 -24.17 -18.66
N VAL A 351 -9.78 -23.98 -17.57
CA VAL A 351 -10.98 -24.78 -17.28
C VAL A 351 -12.17 -24.42 -18.16
N LEU A 352 -12.32 -23.15 -18.57
CA LEU A 352 -13.45 -22.70 -19.38
C LEU A 352 -13.35 -23.21 -20.82
N SER A 353 -12.13 -23.36 -21.35
CA SER A 353 -11.89 -23.90 -22.68
C SER A 353 -12.05 -25.43 -22.73
N ARG A 354 -11.78 -26.13 -21.61
CA ARG A 354 -12.00 -27.58 -21.48
C ARG A 354 -13.46 -27.95 -21.29
N PHE A 355 -14.20 -27.10 -20.58
CA PHE A 355 -15.62 -27.28 -20.32
C PHE A 355 -16.44 -26.12 -20.91
N PRO A 356 -16.50 -25.99 -22.26
CA PRO A 356 -17.16 -24.86 -22.91
C PRO A 356 -18.69 -24.98 -22.92
N SER A 357 -19.23 -26.18 -22.69
CA SER A 357 -20.67 -26.41 -22.65
C SER A 357 -21.25 -26.17 -21.27
N SER A 358 -22.27 -25.32 -21.20
CA SER A 358 -23.11 -25.08 -20.02
C SER A 358 -24.28 -26.07 -19.89
N THR A 359 -24.49 -26.95 -20.87
CA THR A 359 -25.61 -27.92 -20.89
C THR A 359 -25.47 -29.01 -19.84
N SER A 360 -24.23 -29.43 -19.55
CA SER A 360 -23.95 -30.43 -18.53
C SER A 360 -23.76 -29.77 -17.16
N LEU A 361 -24.56 -30.20 -16.19
CA LEU A 361 -24.39 -29.78 -14.80
C LEU A 361 -23.00 -30.15 -14.27
N GLN A 362 -22.50 -31.34 -14.61
CA GLN A 362 -21.18 -31.81 -14.16
C GLN A 362 -20.03 -30.93 -14.69
N HIS A 363 -20.12 -30.49 -15.95
CA HIS A 363 -19.13 -29.57 -16.52
C HIS A 363 -19.15 -28.21 -15.81
N THR A 364 -20.35 -27.69 -15.55
CA THR A 364 -20.52 -26.43 -14.80
C THR A 364 -19.96 -26.58 -13.39
N MET A 365 -20.27 -27.68 -12.71
CA MET A 365 -19.75 -27.99 -11.38
C MET A 365 -18.23 -28.04 -11.35
N HIS A 366 -17.60 -28.64 -12.36
CA HIS A 366 -16.14 -28.69 -12.45
C HIS A 366 -15.52 -27.30 -12.59
N VAL A 367 -16.09 -26.43 -13.43
CA VAL A 367 -15.69 -25.02 -13.52
C VAL A 367 -15.86 -24.30 -12.17
N MET A 368 -16.95 -24.57 -11.44
CA MET A 368 -17.17 -23.98 -10.11
C MET A 368 -16.10 -24.38 -9.10
N LYS A 369 -15.51 -25.57 -9.19
CA LYS A 369 -14.38 -25.98 -8.32
C LYS A 369 -13.15 -25.07 -8.53
N TYR A 370 -12.94 -24.57 -9.74
CA TYR A 370 -11.85 -23.62 -10.04
C TYR A 370 -12.15 -22.19 -9.57
N ILE A 371 -13.40 -21.74 -9.71
CA ILE A 371 -13.82 -20.37 -9.34
C ILE A 371 -14.02 -20.23 -7.82
N PHE A 372 -14.60 -21.24 -7.18
CA PHE A 372 -14.94 -21.24 -5.74
C PHE A 372 -14.23 -22.35 -4.95
N PRO A 373 -12.90 -22.53 -5.09
CA PRO A 373 -12.18 -23.69 -4.57
C PRO A 373 -12.42 -23.92 -3.07
N ARG A 374 -12.50 -22.83 -2.31
CA ARG A 374 -12.75 -22.87 -0.86
C ARG A 374 -14.08 -23.57 -0.48
N GLN A 375 -15.15 -23.35 -1.25
CA GLN A 375 -16.45 -23.94 -0.95
C GLN A 375 -16.46 -25.45 -1.23
N PHE A 376 -15.56 -25.92 -2.09
CA PHE A 376 -15.34 -27.34 -2.39
C PHE A 376 -14.22 -27.96 -1.53
N GLY A 377 -13.72 -27.24 -0.53
CA GLY A 377 -12.65 -27.73 0.35
C GLY A 377 -11.27 -27.79 -0.31
N LEU A 378 -11.07 -27.05 -1.41
CA LEU A 378 -9.81 -26.94 -2.14
C LEU A 378 -8.99 -25.73 -1.63
N HIS A 379 -7.68 -25.84 -1.79
CA HIS A 379 -6.68 -24.83 -1.48
C HIS A 379 -6.93 -23.55 -2.28
N ASN A 380 -6.69 -22.41 -1.65
CA ASN A 380 -6.94 -21.10 -2.26
C ASN A 380 -5.98 -20.05 -1.69
N VAL A 381 -6.05 -18.82 -2.19
CA VAL A 381 -5.13 -17.75 -1.76
C VAL A 381 -5.28 -17.34 -0.29
N TYR A 382 -6.34 -17.77 0.40
CA TYR A 382 -6.58 -17.47 1.82
C TYR A 382 -6.12 -18.58 2.77
N THR A 383 -5.70 -19.74 2.28
CA THR A 383 -5.20 -20.83 3.14
C THR A 383 -3.75 -20.53 3.55
N ALA A 384 -3.44 -20.54 4.86
CA ALA A 384 -2.03 -20.43 5.25
C ALA A 384 -1.26 -21.64 4.74
N TRP A 385 -0.16 -21.33 4.09
CA TRP A 385 0.93 -22.20 3.76
C TRP A 385 1.63 -22.75 5.01
N SER A 386 1.77 -24.07 5.08
CA SER A 386 2.74 -24.77 5.92
C SER A 386 4.07 -25.00 5.18
N ASN A 387 4.05 -25.04 3.85
CA ASN A 387 5.19 -25.36 2.98
C ASN A 387 5.44 -24.28 1.92
N TYR A 388 6.69 -24.14 1.46
CA TYR A 388 7.09 -23.20 0.40
C TYR A 388 6.32 -23.39 -0.91
N ARG A 389 5.97 -24.63 -1.26
CA ARG A 389 5.19 -24.97 -2.48
C ARG A 389 3.73 -24.49 -2.42
N ASP A 390 3.20 -24.25 -1.21
CA ASP A 390 1.83 -23.75 -1.01
C ASP A 390 1.74 -22.22 -0.99
N ASN A 391 2.88 -21.53 -1.10
CA ASN A 391 2.91 -20.09 -1.29
C ASN A 391 2.10 -19.70 -2.54
N PRO A 392 1.12 -18.79 -2.46
CA PRO A 392 0.40 -18.26 -3.63
C PRO A 392 1.31 -17.73 -4.76
N LEU A 393 2.53 -17.27 -4.44
CA LEU A 393 3.52 -16.86 -5.45
C LEU A 393 4.07 -18.03 -6.27
N PHE A 394 4.22 -19.21 -5.66
CA PHE A 394 4.83 -20.38 -6.28
C PHE A 394 3.77 -21.38 -6.78
N LYS A 395 2.64 -21.52 -6.08
CA LYS A 395 1.57 -22.44 -6.46
C LYS A 395 0.96 -22.03 -7.79
N ASN A 396 0.89 -22.97 -8.72
CA ASN A 396 0.26 -22.76 -10.01
C ASN A 396 -1.19 -23.24 -9.95
N TYR A 397 -2.14 -22.32 -10.00
CA TYR A 397 -3.57 -22.65 -10.00
C TYR A 397 -4.15 -22.86 -11.39
N SER A 398 -3.31 -22.89 -12.44
CA SER A 398 -3.77 -23.09 -13.81
C SER A 398 -4.42 -24.47 -14.00
N SER A 399 -3.87 -25.51 -13.37
CA SER A 399 -4.51 -26.83 -13.28
C SER A 399 -4.73 -27.20 -11.81
N ARG A 400 -5.91 -27.75 -11.51
CA ARG A 400 -6.32 -28.26 -10.20
C ARG A 400 -6.79 -29.72 -10.27
N GLU A 401 -6.55 -30.41 -11.39
CA GLU A 401 -7.09 -31.76 -11.61
C GLU A 401 -6.60 -32.76 -10.56
N ASP A 402 -5.30 -32.77 -10.24
CA ASP A 402 -4.75 -33.67 -9.22
C ASP A 402 -5.34 -33.40 -7.83
N GLU A 403 -5.57 -32.11 -7.51
CA GLU A 403 -6.15 -31.67 -6.25
C GLU A 403 -7.62 -32.11 -6.14
N ILE A 404 -8.40 -31.91 -7.20
CA ILE A 404 -9.81 -32.30 -7.29
C ILE A 404 -9.94 -33.82 -7.22
N ALA A 405 -9.16 -34.56 -8.01
CA ALA A 405 -9.20 -36.02 -8.03
C ALA A 405 -8.79 -36.62 -6.68
N SER A 406 -7.81 -36.02 -6.00
CA SER A 406 -7.41 -36.45 -4.65
C SER A 406 -8.52 -36.20 -3.63
N LYS A 407 -9.24 -35.08 -3.73
CA LYS A 407 -10.37 -34.78 -2.84
C LYS A 407 -11.59 -35.67 -3.08
N GLU A 408 -11.88 -36.00 -4.34
CA GLU A 408 -12.96 -36.93 -4.69
C GLU A 408 -12.67 -38.35 -4.20
N ARG A 409 -11.42 -38.82 -4.35
CA ARG A 409 -10.98 -40.10 -3.77
C ARG A 409 -11.12 -40.12 -2.25
N GLN A 410 -10.74 -39.04 -1.56
CA GLN A 410 -10.88 -38.94 -0.10
C GLN A 410 -12.34 -38.96 0.38
N GLN A 411 -13.28 -38.42 -0.41
CA GLN A 411 -14.70 -38.35 -0.02
C GLN A 411 -15.51 -39.58 -0.48
N GLN A 412 -14.91 -40.52 -1.22
CA GLN A 412 -15.55 -41.71 -1.80
C GLN A 412 -16.83 -41.43 -2.64
N VAL A 413 -17.14 -40.15 -2.93
CA VAL A 413 -18.32 -39.68 -3.63
C VAL A 413 -17.95 -38.42 -4.42
N SER A 414 -18.61 -38.19 -5.57
CA SER A 414 -18.47 -36.95 -6.33
C SER A 414 -18.87 -35.73 -5.49
N ILE A 415 -18.04 -34.68 -5.53
CA ILE A 415 -18.24 -33.49 -4.68
C ILE A 415 -19.53 -32.77 -5.13
N LYS A 416 -20.53 -32.74 -4.25
CA LYS A 416 -21.82 -32.07 -4.50
C LYS A 416 -21.68 -30.55 -4.49
N ILE A 417 -22.59 -29.85 -5.17
CA ILE A 417 -22.65 -28.38 -5.13
C ILE A 417 -22.98 -27.90 -3.70
N PRO A 418 -22.09 -27.11 -3.06
CA PRO A 418 -22.35 -26.51 -1.76
C PRO A 418 -23.62 -25.66 -1.78
N ARG A 419 -24.41 -25.67 -0.70
CA ARG A 419 -25.71 -24.97 -0.63
C ARG A 419 -25.62 -23.50 -1.06
N ARG A 420 -24.57 -22.80 -0.65
CA ARG A 420 -24.31 -21.37 -0.97
C ARG A 420 -24.11 -21.10 -2.47
N LEU A 421 -23.70 -22.10 -3.24
CA LEU A 421 -23.40 -21.98 -4.66
C LEU A 421 -24.54 -22.47 -5.56
N ARG A 422 -25.65 -22.96 -5.01
CA ARG A 422 -26.83 -23.38 -5.78
C ARG A 422 -27.60 -22.14 -6.28
N GLY A 423 -28.32 -22.29 -7.39
CA GLY A 423 -29.13 -21.21 -7.99
C GLY A 423 -28.28 -20.19 -8.73
N ASN A 424 -28.33 -18.92 -8.30
CA ASN A 424 -27.77 -17.79 -9.05
C ASN A 424 -26.27 -17.93 -9.36
N ALA A 425 -25.45 -18.41 -8.42
CA ALA A 425 -24.02 -18.56 -8.66
C ALA A 425 -23.74 -19.59 -9.76
N LEU A 426 -24.48 -20.72 -9.77
CA LEU A 426 -24.40 -21.72 -10.83
C LEU A 426 -24.79 -21.12 -12.19
N GLU A 427 -25.86 -20.33 -12.22
CA GLU A 427 -26.34 -19.70 -13.46
C GLU A 427 -25.35 -18.65 -13.99
N LEU A 428 -24.72 -17.86 -13.12
CA LEU A 428 -23.65 -16.94 -13.52
C LEU A 428 -22.45 -17.65 -14.12
N VAL A 429 -22.07 -18.83 -13.59
CA VAL A 429 -21.00 -19.64 -14.17
C VAL A 429 -21.39 -20.18 -15.55
N ARG A 430 -22.64 -20.60 -15.75
CA ARG A 430 -23.13 -21.01 -17.09
C ARG A 430 -23.08 -19.86 -18.08
N GLN A 431 -23.51 -18.66 -17.67
CA GLN A 431 -23.40 -17.45 -18.49
C GLN A 431 -21.94 -17.13 -18.81
N LEU A 432 -21.02 -17.27 -17.85
CA LEU A 432 -19.60 -17.09 -18.06
C LEU A 432 -19.05 -18.09 -19.10
N GLN A 433 -19.38 -19.38 -18.99
CA GLN A 433 -18.99 -20.40 -19.99
C GLN A 433 -19.51 -20.04 -21.39
N ASN A 434 -20.78 -19.66 -21.49
CA ASN A 434 -21.40 -19.28 -22.76
C ASN A 434 -20.76 -18.03 -23.38
N ARG A 435 -20.45 -17.02 -22.56
CA ARG A 435 -19.76 -15.79 -22.99
C ARG A 435 -18.32 -16.09 -23.41
N HIS A 436 -17.58 -16.88 -22.64
CA HIS A 436 -16.22 -17.30 -22.97
C HIS A 436 -16.19 -18.02 -24.33
N ARG A 437 -17.08 -19.00 -24.54
CA ARG A 437 -17.20 -19.76 -25.80
C ARG A 437 -17.45 -18.86 -27.02
N ARG A 438 -18.24 -17.79 -26.86
CA ARG A 438 -18.60 -16.85 -27.95
C ARG A 438 -17.60 -15.71 -28.11
N CYS A 439 -16.63 -15.57 -27.20
CA CYS A 439 -15.72 -14.43 -27.17
C CYS A 439 -14.61 -14.60 -28.22
N CYS A 440 -14.57 -13.68 -29.20
CA CYS A 440 -13.46 -13.59 -30.13
C CYS A 440 -12.35 -12.69 -29.54
N TYR A 441 -11.49 -13.28 -28.71
CA TYR A 441 -10.41 -12.56 -28.01
C TYR A 441 -9.47 -11.80 -28.95
N SER A 442 -9.22 -12.32 -30.16
CA SER A 442 -8.38 -11.64 -31.16
C SER A 442 -9.00 -10.35 -31.69
N ARG A 443 -10.32 -10.32 -31.94
CA ARG A 443 -11.03 -9.10 -32.35
C ARG A 443 -11.08 -8.08 -31.21
N LEU A 444 -11.31 -8.53 -29.98
CA LEU A 444 -11.31 -7.67 -28.81
C LEU A 444 -9.93 -7.02 -28.60
N LEU A 445 -8.86 -7.81 -28.70
CA LEU A 445 -7.50 -7.29 -28.64
C LEU A 445 -7.22 -6.25 -29.73
N ARG A 446 -7.56 -6.54 -31.00
CA ARG A 446 -7.35 -5.58 -32.10
C ARG A 446 -8.10 -4.27 -31.92
N TYR A 447 -9.31 -4.32 -31.35
CA TYR A 447 -10.13 -3.14 -31.13
C TYR A 447 -9.58 -2.26 -29.99
N TYR A 448 -9.21 -2.86 -28.85
CA TYR A 448 -8.72 -2.11 -27.68
C TYR A 448 -7.21 -1.86 -27.67
N CYS A 449 -6.45 -2.63 -28.44
CA CYS A 449 -4.99 -2.59 -28.53
C CYS A 449 -4.58 -2.62 -30.02
N SER A 450 -5.02 -1.63 -30.80
CA SER A 450 -4.63 -1.50 -32.20
C SER A 450 -3.11 -1.29 -32.31
N GLU A 451 -2.46 -2.01 -33.22
CA GLU A 451 -1.00 -1.99 -33.46
C GLU A 451 -0.45 -0.60 -33.84
N GLN A 452 -1.30 0.40 -34.09
CA GLN A 452 -0.92 1.75 -34.52
C GLN A 452 -0.25 2.63 -33.44
N VAL A 453 0.05 2.12 -32.24
CA VAL A 453 0.68 2.92 -31.16
C VAL A 453 2.15 2.54 -30.88
N CYS A 454 2.79 1.70 -31.69
CA CYS A 454 4.20 1.34 -31.53
C CYS A 454 5.05 1.58 -32.79
N ILE A 455 5.06 2.81 -33.31
CA ILE A 455 6.16 3.31 -34.14
C ILE A 455 6.68 4.61 -33.50
N LEU A 456 7.38 4.47 -32.38
CA LEU A 456 8.37 5.43 -31.89
C LEU A 456 9.39 4.62 -31.07
N SER A 457 10.32 4.01 -31.78
CA SER A 457 11.60 3.53 -31.25
C SER A 457 12.67 3.86 -32.27
#